data_AF-A0A7T5UM34-F1
#
_entry.id   AF-A0A7T5UM34-F1
#
_cell.length_a   1.000
_cell.length_b   1.000
_cell.length_c   1.000
_cell.angle_alpha   90.00
_cell.angle_beta   90.00
_cell.angle_gamma   90.00
#
_symmetry.space_group_name_H-M   'P 1'
#
loop_
_entity.id
_entity.type
_entity.pdbx_description
1 polymer ?
#
loop_
_entity_poly.entity_id
_entity_poly.type
_entity_poly.pdbx_seq_one_letter_code
_entity_poly.pdbx_strand_id
1 'polypeptide(L)' 'MFSFLKNIGPTELIIIGVILIVFFGSKKIAGLGKAGGETVREVKKIKKELSGAMDEVKEDDTKEEVEN' A
#
# COMPACT_ATOMS: atom_id res chain seq x y z
N MET A 1 -13.36 -11.02 -24.64
CA MET A 1 -12.07 -11.75 -24.56
C MET A 1 -11.71 -12.17 -23.13
N PHE A 2 -11.92 -11.34 -22.10
CA PHE A 2 -11.60 -11.69 -20.70
C PHE A 2 -12.71 -12.37 -19.90
N SER A 3 -13.74 -12.91 -20.57
CA SER A 3 -14.87 -13.56 -19.87
C SER A 3 -14.46 -14.79 -19.08
N PHE A 4 -13.33 -15.41 -19.41
CA PHE A 4 -12.78 -16.56 -18.68
C PHE A 4 -12.34 -16.17 -17.26
N LEU A 5 -11.90 -14.92 -17.04
CA LEU A 5 -11.40 -14.45 -15.76
C LEU A 5 -12.49 -14.36 -14.68
N LYS A 6 -13.75 -14.15 -15.11
CA LYS A 6 -14.91 -14.04 -14.20
C LYS A 6 -15.39 -15.40 -13.66
N ASN A 7 -14.99 -16.49 -14.32
CA ASN A 7 -15.29 -17.87 -13.91
C ASN A 7 -14.06 -18.59 -13.32
N ILE A 8 -12.96 -17.87 -13.05
CA ILE A 8 -11.78 -18.45 -12.39
C ILE A 8 -12.11 -18.68 -10.92
N GLY A 9 -12.18 -19.95 -10.55
CA GLY A 9 -12.23 -20.35 -9.15
C GLY A 9 -10.86 -20.23 -8.47
N PRO A 10 -10.82 -20.36 -7.14
CA PRO A 10 -9.57 -20.31 -6.38
C PRO A 10 -8.57 -21.38 -6.84
N THR A 11 -9.03 -22.54 -7.30
CA THR A 11 -8.19 -23.61 -7.83
C THR A 11 -7.48 -23.20 -9.11
N GLU A 12 -8.20 -22.64 -10.08
CA GLU A 12 -7.64 -22.15 -11.34
C GLU A 12 -6.66 -20.99 -11.10
N LEU A 13 -6.95 -20.12 -10.13
CA LEU A 13 -6.07 -19.02 -9.73
C LEU A 13 -4.74 -19.56 -9.18
N ILE A 14 -4.77 -20.63 -8.38
CA ILE A 14 -3.56 -21.29 -7.89
C ILE A 14 -2.74 -21.86 -9.05
N ILE A 15 -3.38 -22.53 -10.02
CA ILE A 15 -2.69 -23.09 -11.20
C ILE A 15 -1.99 -21.98 -11.98
N ILE A 16 -2.68 -20.87 -12.24
CA ILE A 16 -2.10 -19.70 -12.91
C ILE A 16 -0.95 -19.13 -12.08
N GLY A 17 -1.12 -19.02 -10.75
CA GLY A 17 -0.07 -18.57 -9.84
C GLY A 17 1.18 -19.45 -9.88
N VAL A 18 1.01 -20.78 -9.92
CA VAL A 18 2.12 -21.73 -10.05
C VAL A 18 2.84 -21.55 -11.38
N ILE A 19 2.10 -21.39 -12.49
CA ILE A 19 2.69 -21.12 -13.81
C ILE A 19 3.53 -19.84 -13.76
N LEU A 20 2.98 -18.75 -13.21
CA LEU A 20 3.71 -17.49 -13.06
C LEU A 20 4.97 -17.66 -12.19
N ILE A 21 4.89 -18.43 -11.10
CA ILE A 21 6.05 -18.72 -10.24
C ILE A 21 7.12 -19.51 -10.98
N VAL A 22 6.75 -20.44 -11.88
CA VAL A 22 7.72 -21.19 -12.69
C VAL A 22 8.43 -20.28 -13.71
N PHE A 23 7.70 -19.38 -14.36
CA PHE A 23 8.28 -18.46 -15.36
C PHE A 23 9.13 -17.35 -14.74
N PHE A 24 8.62 -16.70 -13.68
CA PHE A 24 9.27 -15.53 -13.08
C PHE A 24 10.19 -15.91 -11.90
N GLY A 25 9.98 -17.09 -11.31
CA GLY A 25 10.63 -17.53 -10.08
C GLY A 25 10.02 -16.90 -8.83
N SER A 26 9.86 -17.69 -7.77
CA SER A 26 9.38 -17.21 -6.47
C SER A 26 10.24 -16.08 -5.89
N LYS A 27 11.55 -16.07 -6.17
CA LYS A 27 12.50 -15.06 -5.70
C LYS A 27 12.22 -13.66 -6.28
N LYS A 28 11.77 -13.55 -7.54
CA LYS A 28 11.45 -12.24 -8.14
C LYS A 28 10.14 -11.68 -7.56
N ILE A 29 9.10 -12.51 -7.47
CA ILE A 29 7.83 -12.12 -6.85
C ILE A 29 8.03 -11.69 -5.39
N ALA A 30 8.78 -12.47 -4.62
CA ALA A 30 9.10 -12.14 -3.22
C ALA A 30 9.95 -10.86 -3.10
N GLY A 31 10.92 -10.66 -4.00
CA GLY A 31 11.74 -9.44 -4.03
C GLY A 31 10.92 -8.19 -4.31
N LEU A 32 10.00 -8.25 -5.29
CA LEU A 32 9.06 -7.16 -5.58
C LEU A 32 8.12 -6.88 -4.40
N GLY A 33 7.60 -7.93 -3.77
CA GLY A 33 6.76 -7.79 -2.57
C GLY A 33 7.49 -7.13 -1.39
N LYS A 34 8.76 -7.47 -1.16
CA LYS A 34 9.59 -6.85 -0.12
C LYS A 34 9.83 -5.37 -0.40
N ALA A 35 10.32 -5.03 -1.59
CA ALA A 35 10.60 -3.63 -1.97
C ALA A 35 9.31 -2.77 -1.99
N GLY A 36 8.22 -3.31 -2.52
CA GLY A 36 6.92 -2.65 -2.50
C GLY A 36 6.38 -2.48 -1.07
N GLY A 37 6.55 -3.49 -0.21
CA GLY A 37 6.14 -3.43 1.20
C GLY A 37 6.91 -2.38 2.01
N GLU A 38 8.21 -2.27 1.78
CA GLU A 38 9.06 -1.20 2.35
C GLU A 38 8.57 0.18 1.92
N THR A 39 8.26 0.35 0.62
CA THR A 39 7.71 1.61 0.10
C THR A 39 6.38 1.97 0.76
N VAL A 40 5.44 1.02 0.86
CA VAL A 40 4.14 1.23 1.51
C VAL A 40 4.31 1.58 2.99
N ARG A 41 5.30 0.99 3.68
CA ARG A 41 5.61 1.28 5.08
C ARG A 41 6.13 2.71 5.26
N GLU A 42 7.05 3.16 4.40
CA GLU A 42 7.58 4.53 4.41
C GLU A 42 6.46 5.55 4.13
N VAL A 43 5.63 5.29 3.11
CA VAL A 43 4.48 6.14 2.76
C VAL A 43 3.50 6.26 3.94
N LYS A 44 3.25 5.16 4.66
CA LYS A 44 2.38 5.19 5.85
C LYS A 44 2.98 6.00 6.99
N LYS A 45 4.31 5.97 7.16
CA LYS A 45 5.03 6.74 8.18
C LYS A 45 4.94 8.23 7.87
N ILE A 46 5.24 8.63 6.64
CA ILE A 46 5.12 10.02 6.18
C ILE A 46 3.69 10.53 6.35
N LYS A 47 2.67 9.73 5.98
CA LYS A 47 1.26 10.10 6.19
C LYS A 47 0.93 10.35 7.66
N LYS A 48 1.51 9.57 8.58
CA LYS A 48 1.29 9.73 10.03
C LYS A 48 1.97 11.00 10.55
N GLU A 49 3.20 11.27 10.10
CA GLU A 49 3.94 12.49 10.46
C GLU A 49 3.25 13.74 9.94
N LEU A 50 2.80 13.76 8.68
CA LEU A 50 2.00 14.86 8.12
C LEU A 50 0.70 15.08 8.88
N SER A 51 -0.02 14.00 9.24
CA SER A 51 -1.26 14.12 10.00
C SER A 51 -1.02 14.68 11.41
N GLY A 52 0.07 14.27 12.07
CA GLY A 52 0.44 14.79 13.38
C GLY A 52 0.83 16.27 13.31
N ALA A 53 1.62 16.66 12.32
CA ALA A 53 1.99 18.07 12.11
C ALA A 53 0.78 18.96 11.77
N MET A 54 -0.22 18.43 11.05
CA MET A 54 -1.46 19.15 10.76
C MET A 54 -2.39 19.30 11.98
N ASP A 55 -2.30 18.41 12.96
CA ASP A 55 -3.05 18.53 14.22
C ASP A 55 -2.36 19.54 15.17
N GLU A 56 -1.03 19.60 15.18
CA GLU A 56 -0.28 20.60 15.98
C GLU A 56 -0.45 22.04 15.46
N VAL A 57 -0.50 22.26 14.14
CA VAL A 57 -0.71 23.60 13.56
C VAL A 57 -2.12 24.17 13.85
N LYS A 58 -3.12 23.31 14.09
CA LYS A 58 -4.48 23.77 14.43
C LYS A 58 -4.62 24.25 15.88
N GLU A 59 -3.72 23.89 16.78
CA GLU A 59 -3.79 24.30 18.19
C GLU A 59 -3.17 25.69 18.45
N ASP A 60 -2.28 26.17 17.57
CA ASP A 60 -1.65 27.49 17.70
C ASP A 60 -2.48 28.65 17.12
N ASP A 61 -3.28 28.43 16.07
CA ASP A 61 -4.11 29.50 15.45
C ASP A 61 -5.36 29.89 16.29
N THR A 62 -5.67 29.20 17.39
CA THR A 62 -6.86 29.52 18.22
C THR A 62 -6.54 30.45 19.41
N LYS A 63 -5.26 30.76 19.67
CA LYS A 63 -4.87 31.54 20.87
C LYS A 63 -4.55 33.02 20.61
N GLU A 64 -4.41 33.46 19.37
CA GLU A 64 -4.05 34.87 19.06
C GLU A 64 -5.25 35.81 18.81
N GLU A 65 -6.50 35.34 18.78
CA GLU A 65 -7.66 36.21 18.45
C GLU A 65 -8.48 36.72 19.66
N VAL A 66 -8.08 36.43 20.91
CA VAL A 66 -8.88 36.79 22.12
C VAL A 66 -8.25 37.89 22.99
N GLU A 67 -7.12 38.47 22.59
CA GLU A 67 -6.48 39.56 23.35
C GLU A 67 -6.17 40.77 22.45
N ASN A 68 -7.21 41.44 21.96
CA ASN A 68 -7.15 42.85 21.56
C ASN A 68 -8.53 43.54 21.66
#